data_AF-A0A9D4QAC6-F1
#
_entry.id   AF-A0A9D4QAC6-F1
#
_cell.length_a   1.000
_cell.length_b   1.000
_cell.length_c   1.000
_cell.angle_alpha   90.00
_cell.angle_beta   90.00
_cell.angle_gamma   90.00
#
_symmetry.space_group_name_H-M   'P 1'
#
loop_
_entity.id
_entity.type
_entity.pdbx_description
1 polymer ?
#
loop_
_entity_poly.entity_id
_entity_poly.type
_entity_poly.pdbx_seq_one_letter_code
_entity_poly.pdbx_strand_id
1 'polypeptide(L)'
;MASYHHVTSTDEEPHHDLCPEDALLPIYERLLQASLLQRCLGAKTQNASEAFHSVLWSLMPKEQHASLIAVETALHDAVLRYNAGCYRATQELASSVGLTPGHLAIQRAAEKDSVLEATSQDGLKAGIQLPIQFIPPAAGSTLVEEVTLLIVPCTQHH
;
A
#
# COMPACT_ATOMS: atom_id res chain seq x y z
N MET A 1 0.51 -32.13 -8.34
CA MET A 1 -0.61 -33.10 -8.18
C MET A 1 -1.30 -32.97 -6.82
N ALA A 2 -0.60 -32.81 -5.70
CA ALA A 2 -1.23 -32.58 -4.37
C ALA A 2 -2.20 -31.37 -4.30
N SER A 3 -1.87 -30.26 -4.98
CA SER A 3 -2.73 -29.05 -5.00
C SER A 3 -4.06 -29.25 -5.74
N TYR A 4 -4.15 -30.14 -6.73
CA TYR A 4 -5.39 -30.37 -7.48
C TYR A 4 -6.43 -31.08 -6.59
N HIS A 5 -6.00 -32.13 -5.87
CA HIS A 5 -6.87 -32.91 -5.00
C HIS A 5 -7.40 -32.14 -3.78
N HIS A 6 -6.65 -31.15 -3.27
CA HIS A 6 -7.14 -30.27 -2.20
C HIS A 6 -8.19 -29.26 -2.69
N VAL A 7 -8.08 -28.76 -3.93
CA VAL A 7 -9.04 -27.79 -4.49
C VAL A 7 -10.35 -28.47 -4.91
N THR A 8 -10.30 -29.77 -5.23
CA THR A 8 -11.49 -30.56 -5.59
C THR A 8 -12.10 -31.33 -4.42
N SER A 9 -11.48 -31.33 -3.24
CA SER A 9 -12.01 -31.99 -2.05
C SER A 9 -13.19 -31.20 -1.50
N THR A 10 -14.30 -31.87 -1.24
CA THR A 10 -15.50 -31.29 -0.63
C THR A 10 -15.94 -32.15 0.56
N ASP A 11 -16.84 -31.62 1.41
CA ASP A 11 -17.37 -32.38 2.56
C ASP A 11 -18.12 -33.65 2.13
N GLU A 12 -18.68 -33.66 0.92
CA GLU A 12 -19.40 -34.81 0.34
C GLU A 12 -18.47 -35.84 -0.32
N GLU A 13 -17.30 -35.40 -0.82
CA GLU A 13 -16.32 -36.28 -1.47
C GLU A 13 -14.88 -35.90 -1.03
N PRO A 14 -14.50 -36.32 0.19
CA PRO A 14 -13.22 -35.94 0.78
C PRO A 14 -12.08 -36.73 0.13
N HIS A 15 -11.15 -36.03 -0.50
CA HIS A 15 -9.95 -36.61 -1.11
C HIS A 15 -8.72 -36.48 -0.18
N HIS A 16 -8.96 -36.52 1.13
CA HIS A 16 -7.96 -36.23 2.18
C HIS A 16 -6.78 -37.20 2.16
N ASP A 17 -6.97 -38.45 1.73
CA ASP A 17 -5.93 -39.48 1.63
C ASP A 17 -4.82 -39.14 0.61
N LEU A 18 -5.09 -38.20 -0.31
CA LEU A 18 -4.12 -37.70 -1.30
C LEU A 18 -3.47 -36.38 -0.87
N CYS A 19 -3.91 -35.83 0.26
CA CYS A 19 -3.34 -34.64 0.86
C CYS A 19 -2.09 -35.05 1.65
N PRO A 20 -0.90 -34.50 1.35
CA PRO A 20 0.27 -34.75 2.16
C PRO A 20 0.08 -34.07 3.53
N GLU A 21 -0.48 -34.79 4.49
CA GLU A 21 -0.72 -34.33 5.87
C GLU A 21 0.57 -33.77 6.50
N ASP A 22 1.70 -34.43 6.20
CA ASP A 22 3.05 -34.06 6.68
C ASP A 22 3.56 -32.72 6.12
N ALA A 23 3.00 -32.22 5.01
CA ALA A 23 3.46 -30.98 4.39
C ALA A 23 2.66 -29.75 4.87
N LEU A 24 1.39 -29.92 5.21
CA LEU A 24 0.50 -28.81 5.56
C LEU A 24 0.46 -28.53 7.07
N LEU A 25 0.50 -29.56 7.91
CA LEU A 25 0.49 -29.40 9.36
C LEU A 25 1.56 -28.40 9.87
N PRO A 26 2.84 -28.48 9.46
CA PRO A 26 3.84 -27.49 9.92
C PRO A 26 3.56 -26.07 9.43
N ILE A 27 2.86 -25.90 8.30
CA ILE A 27 2.46 -24.59 7.78
C ILE A 27 1.33 -24.02 8.65
N TYR A 28 0.31 -24.83 8.95
CA TYR A 28 -0.79 -24.43 9.82
C TYR A 28 -0.30 -24.09 11.22
N GLU A 29 0.54 -24.93 11.83
CA GLU A 29 1.13 -24.65 13.14
C GLU A 29 1.92 -23.34 13.16
N ARG A 30 2.70 -23.07 12.10
CA ARG A 30 3.42 -21.80 11.96
C ARG A 30 2.48 -20.61 11.83
N LEU A 31 1.39 -20.72 11.05
CA LEU A 31 0.40 -19.65 10.88
C LEU A 31 -0.41 -19.39 12.15
N LEU A 32 -0.57 -20.39 13.01
CA LEU A 32 -1.27 -20.29 14.30
C LEU A 32 -0.38 -19.74 15.43
N GLN A 33 0.91 -19.50 15.18
CA GLN A 33 1.80 -18.93 16.21
C GLN A 33 1.29 -17.57 16.67
N ALA A 34 1.14 -17.41 17.99
CA ALA A 34 0.62 -16.18 18.60
C ALA A 34 1.41 -14.93 18.19
N SER A 35 2.72 -15.05 18.01
CA SER A 35 3.58 -13.96 17.51
C SER A 35 3.24 -13.51 16.09
N LEU A 36 2.81 -14.44 15.22
CA LEU A 36 2.39 -14.16 13.85
C LEU A 36 0.97 -13.58 13.84
N LEU A 37 0.04 -14.17 14.61
CA LEU A 37 -1.33 -13.67 14.76
C LEU A 37 -1.39 -12.29 15.41
N GLN A 38 -0.50 -11.98 16.36
CA GLN A 38 -0.43 -10.66 17.00
C GLN A 38 -0.10 -9.55 15.99
N ARG A 39 0.64 -9.85 14.93
CA ARG A 39 0.89 -8.91 13.82
C ARG A 39 -0.36 -8.66 12.98
N CYS A 40 -1.31 -9.60 12.94
CA CYS A 40 -2.56 -9.49 12.19
C CYS A 40 -3.63 -8.68 12.94
N LEU A 41 -3.57 -8.59 14.28
CA LEU A 41 -4.55 -7.87 15.11
C LEU A 41 -4.59 -6.36 14.83
N GLY A 42 -3.55 -5.79 14.22
CA GLY A 42 -3.49 -4.37 13.91
C GLY A 42 -4.37 -3.91 12.74
N ALA A 43 -4.96 -4.84 11.96
CA ALA A 43 -5.76 -4.56 10.75
C ALA A 43 -5.11 -3.55 9.78
N LYS A 44 -3.78 -3.47 9.79
CA LYS A 44 -2.98 -2.57 8.95
C LYS A 44 -2.15 -3.44 8.04
N THR A 45 -2.46 -3.39 6.76
CA THR A 45 -1.83 -4.28 5.78
C THR A 45 -0.35 -3.92 5.66
N GLN A 46 0.53 -4.93 5.76
CA GLN A 46 1.96 -4.80 5.47
C GLN A 46 2.23 -4.65 3.96
N ASN A 47 1.18 -4.65 3.14
CA ASN A 47 1.28 -4.63 1.69
C ASN A 47 1.28 -3.18 1.17
N ALA A 48 2.49 -2.64 0.94
CA ALA A 48 2.68 -1.33 0.34
C ALA A 48 1.91 -1.16 -0.98
N SER A 49 1.76 -2.25 -1.77
CA SER A 49 0.98 -2.19 -3.01
C SER A 49 -0.51 -1.97 -2.76
N GLU A 50 -1.11 -2.61 -1.75
CA GLU A 50 -2.51 -2.37 -1.38
C GLU A 50 -2.72 -0.95 -0.85
N ALA A 51 -1.80 -0.48 0.00
CA ALA A 51 -1.85 0.88 0.52
C ALA A 51 -1.73 1.93 -0.59
N PHE A 52 -0.77 1.76 -1.50
CA PHE A 52 -0.60 2.63 -2.66
C PHE A 52 -1.84 2.63 -3.55
N HIS A 53 -2.33 1.44 -3.88
CA HIS A 53 -3.48 1.36 -4.74
C HIS A 53 -4.74 1.97 -4.08
N SER A 54 -4.90 1.86 -2.76
CA SER A 54 -5.97 2.56 -2.03
C SER A 54 -5.94 4.08 -2.25
N VAL A 55 -4.75 4.68 -2.36
CA VAL A 55 -4.61 6.10 -2.72
C VAL A 55 -5.05 6.33 -4.16
N LEU A 56 -4.53 5.53 -5.11
CA LEU A 56 -4.88 5.64 -6.53
C LEU A 56 -6.39 5.53 -6.76
N TRP A 57 -7.05 4.53 -6.17
CA TRP A 57 -8.49 4.32 -6.34
C TRP A 57 -9.34 5.39 -5.65
N SER A 58 -8.79 6.09 -4.66
CA SER A 58 -9.46 7.26 -4.06
C SER A 58 -9.47 8.47 -4.99
N LEU A 59 -8.52 8.57 -5.92
CA LEU A 59 -8.46 9.60 -6.95
C LEU A 59 -9.22 9.17 -8.21
N MET A 60 -9.09 7.90 -8.60
CA MET A 60 -9.69 7.31 -9.78
C MET A 60 -10.35 5.96 -9.44
N PRO A 61 -11.66 5.97 -9.14
CA PRO A 61 -12.40 4.75 -8.86
C PRO A 61 -12.37 3.79 -10.05
N LYS A 62 -12.27 2.48 -9.78
CA LYS A 62 -12.15 1.44 -10.82
C LYS A 62 -13.37 1.36 -11.72
N GLU A 63 -14.51 1.78 -11.21
CA GLU A 63 -15.82 1.69 -11.83
C GLU A 63 -16.07 2.86 -12.82
N GLN A 64 -15.17 3.85 -12.86
CA GLN A 64 -15.29 5.02 -13.72
C GLN A 64 -14.41 4.89 -14.97
N HIS A 65 -15.01 5.20 -16.12
CA HIS A 65 -14.28 5.31 -17.37
C HIS A 65 -13.57 6.66 -17.44
N ALA A 66 -12.29 6.66 -17.82
CA ALA A 66 -11.48 7.86 -17.96
C ALA A 66 -10.54 7.77 -19.16
N SER A 67 -10.08 8.92 -19.66
CA SER A 67 -9.07 8.97 -20.70
C SER A 67 -7.71 8.51 -20.16
N LEU A 68 -6.81 8.06 -21.04
CA LEU A 68 -5.45 7.67 -20.66
C LEU A 68 -4.74 8.80 -19.89
N ILE A 69 -4.84 10.03 -20.38
CA ILE A 69 -4.22 11.21 -19.76
C ILE A 69 -4.74 11.42 -18.33
N ALA A 70 -6.03 11.22 -18.09
CA ALA A 70 -6.61 11.36 -16.75
C ALA A 70 -6.09 10.28 -15.80
N VAL A 71 -5.96 9.03 -16.29
CA VAL A 71 -5.40 7.92 -15.51
C VAL A 71 -3.93 8.16 -15.17
N GLU A 72 -3.13 8.60 -16.15
CA GLU A 72 -1.71 8.92 -15.94
C GLU A 72 -1.54 10.08 -14.94
N THR A 73 -2.34 11.14 -15.07
CA THR A 73 -2.32 12.28 -14.14
C THR A 73 -2.66 11.84 -12.71
N ALA A 74 -3.69 11.02 -12.54
CA ALA A 74 -4.07 10.49 -11.24
C ALA A 74 -3.03 9.54 -10.66
N LEU A 75 -2.34 8.76 -11.51
CA LEU A 75 -1.23 7.92 -11.09
C LEU A 75 -0.08 8.75 -10.54
N HIS A 76 0.33 9.81 -11.23
CA HIS A 76 1.38 10.71 -10.75
C HIS A 76 0.98 11.42 -9.45
N ASP A 77 -0.26 11.90 -9.33
CA ASP A 77 -0.77 12.50 -8.09
C ASP A 77 -0.81 11.46 -6.94
N ALA A 78 -1.24 10.22 -7.21
CA ALA A 78 -1.24 9.15 -6.22
C ALA A 78 0.16 8.84 -5.69
N VAL A 79 1.16 8.78 -6.57
CA VAL A 79 2.56 8.54 -6.19
C VAL A 79 3.09 9.68 -5.33
N LEU A 80 2.79 10.93 -5.68
CA LEU A 80 3.18 12.09 -4.88
C LEU A 80 2.53 12.06 -3.50
N ARG A 81 1.21 11.85 -3.42
CA ARG A 81 0.48 11.79 -2.14
C ARG A 81 0.94 10.65 -1.25
N TYR A 82 1.19 9.48 -1.84
CA TYR A 82 1.64 8.31 -1.09
C TYR A 82 3.02 8.52 -0.46
N ASN A 83 3.95 9.14 -1.19
CA ASN A 83 5.34 9.32 -0.73
C ASN A 83 5.56 10.60 0.08
N ALA A 84 4.86 11.69 -0.25
CA ALA A 84 5.13 13.02 0.27
C ALA A 84 3.98 13.62 1.09
N GLY A 85 2.84 12.95 1.18
CA GLY A 85 1.63 13.45 1.83
C GLY A 85 0.77 14.32 0.93
N CYS A 86 -0.49 14.49 1.32
CA CYS A 86 -1.49 15.27 0.60
C CYS A 86 -1.17 16.77 0.60
N TYR A 87 -0.61 17.31 1.68
CA TYR A 87 -0.27 18.73 1.79
C TYR A 87 0.75 19.12 0.72
N ARG A 88 1.89 18.41 0.69
CA ARG A 88 2.99 18.72 -0.22
C ARG A 88 2.58 18.47 -1.67
N ALA A 89 1.90 17.35 -1.95
CA ALA A 89 1.39 17.05 -3.29
C ALA A 89 0.46 18.17 -3.81
N THR A 90 -0.45 18.67 -2.97
CA THR A 90 -1.37 19.76 -3.34
C THR A 90 -0.62 21.06 -3.66
N GLN A 91 0.40 21.39 -2.86
CA GLN A 91 1.20 22.59 -3.06
C GLN A 91 2.04 22.52 -4.35
N GLU A 92 2.71 21.39 -4.57
CA GLU A 92 3.60 21.21 -5.73
C GLU A 92 2.81 21.08 -7.04
N LEU A 93 1.70 20.33 -7.05
CA LEU A 93 0.84 20.23 -8.22
C LEU A 93 0.28 21.58 -8.62
N ALA A 94 -0.27 22.35 -7.67
CA ALA A 94 -0.78 23.68 -7.97
C ALA A 94 0.32 24.59 -8.53
N SER A 95 1.51 24.56 -7.92
CA SER A 95 2.65 25.35 -8.39
C SER A 95 3.09 24.96 -9.80
N SER A 96 3.08 23.66 -10.14
CA SER A 96 3.46 23.15 -11.46
C SER A 96 2.55 23.64 -12.59
N VAL A 97 1.28 23.91 -12.28
CA VAL A 97 0.30 24.47 -13.23
C VAL A 97 0.12 25.99 -13.10
N GLY A 98 0.97 26.66 -12.31
CA GLY A 98 0.94 28.11 -12.11
C GLY A 98 -0.24 28.60 -11.25
N LEU A 99 -0.79 27.73 -10.40
CA LEU A 99 -1.89 28.02 -9.50
C LEU A 99 -1.43 28.13 -8.05
N THR A 100 -2.14 28.95 -7.27
CA THR A 100 -1.97 29.00 -5.82
C THR A 100 -3.06 28.15 -5.16
N PRO A 101 -2.71 27.16 -4.30
CA PRO A 101 -3.70 26.40 -3.54
C PRO A 101 -4.59 27.30 -2.68
N GLY A 102 -5.89 27.05 -2.67
CA GLY A 102 -6.80 27.71 -1.74
C GLY A 102 -6.55 27.27 -0.29
N HIS A 103 -6.77 28.17 0.68
CA HIS A 103 -6.52 27.86 2.09
C HIS A 103 -7.27 26.61 2.58
N LEU A 104 -8.53 26.40 2.15
CA LEU A 104 -9.32 25.22 2.50
C LEU A 104 -8.75 23.92 1.90
N ALA A 105 -8.16 23.99 0.70
CA ALA A 105 -7.54 22.81 0.08
C ALA A 105 -6.31 22.38 0.87
N ILE A 106 -5.49 23.35 1.29
CA ILE A 106 -4.31 23.12 2.12
C ILE A 106 -4.70 22.61 3.52
N GLN A 107 -5.73 23.20 4.14
CA GLN A 107 -6.22 22.75 5.45
C GLN A 107 -6.70 21.30 5.39
N ARG A 108 -7.56 20.95 4.42
CA ARG A 108 -8.04 19.58 4.26
C ARG A 108 -6.92 18.59 3.95
N ALA A 109 -5.92 19.01 3.19
CA ALA A 109 -4.76 18.19 2.89
C ALA A 109 -3.95 17.89 4.17
N ALA A 110 -3.72 18.89 5.03
CA ALA A 110 -3.08 18.72 6.33
C ALA A 110 -3.90 17.86 7.30
N GLU A 111 -5.22 18.05 7.34
CA GLU A 111 -6.13 17.21 8.13
C GLU A 111 -6.04 15.74 7.69
N LYS A 112 -6.00 15.49 6.38
CA LYS A 112 -5.86 14.14 5.83
C LYS A 112 -4.52 13.51 6.19
N ASP A 113 -3.44 14.28 6.13
CA ASP A 113 -2.11 13.81 6.52
C ASP A 113 -2.03 13.48 8.02
N SER A 114 -2.60 14.33 8.89
CA SER A 114 -2.60 14.04 10.34
C SER A 114 -3.37 12.77 10.71
N VAL A 115 -4.45 12.44 9.99
CA VAL A 115 -5.17 11.17 10.16
C VAL A 115 -4.31 9.97 9.72
N LEU A 116 -3.58 10.10 8.61
CA LEU A 116 -2.67 9.06 8.14
C LEU A 116 -1.49 8.86 9.11
N GLU A 117 -0.94 9.95 9.65
CA GLU A 117 0.12 9.90 10.67
C GLU A 117 -0.36 9.27 11.97
N ALA A 118 -1.55 9.59 12.47
CA ALA A 118 -2.13 8.95 13.65
C ALA A 118 -2.31 7.44 13.42
N THR A 119 -2.82 7.07 12.23
CA THR A 119 -2.95 5.66 11.82
C THR A 119 -1.59 4.97 11.72
N SER A 120 -0.56 5.66 11.25
CA SER A 120 0.82 5.14 11.14
C SER A 120 1.48 4.94 12.51
N GLN A 121 1.37 5.92 13.42
CA GLN A 121 1.94 5.86 14.77
C GLN A 121 1.30 4.76 15.62
N ASP A 122 -0.01 4.54 15.48
CA ASP A 122 -0.69 3.41 16.11
C ASP A 122 -0.24 2.05 15.54
N GLY A 123 0.28 2.03 14.30
CA GLY A 123 0.92 0.84 13.71
C GLY A 123 2.34 0.61 14.23
N LEU A 124 3.11 1.67 14.43
CA LEU A 124 4.47 1.60 14.98
C LEU A 124 4.47 1.14 16.45
N LYS A 125 3.50 1.60 17.25
CA LYS A 125 3.26 1.11 18.63
C LYS A 125 2.89 -0.37 18.68
N ALA A 126 2.35 -0.94 17.60
CA ALA A 126 2.05 -2.36 17.45
C ALA A 126 3.24 -3.20 16.95
N GLY A 127 4.44 -2.61 16.82
CA GLY A 127 5.67 -3.34 16.45
C GLY A 127 5.84 -3.60 14.95
N ILE A 128 5.20 -2.81 14.09
CA ILE A 128 5.28 -2.95 12.63
C ILE A 128 6.43 -2.08 12.09
N GLN A 129 7.49 -2.70 11.58
CA GLN A 129 8.58 -1.99 10.89
C GLN A 129 8.11 -1.45 9.54
N LEU A 130 8.05 -0.13 9.39
CA LEU A 130 7.90 0.52 8.09
C LEU A 130 9.28 0.59 7.42
N PRO A 131 9.48 0.04 6.21
CA PRO A 131 10.64 0.35 5.42
C PRO A 131 10.32 1.59 4.58
N ILE A 132 10.26 2.77 5.20
CA ILE A 132 10.13 4.02 4.43
C ILE A 132 11.22 4.96 4.94
N GLN A 133 12.41 4.82 4.34
CA GLN A 133 13.40 5.88 4.42
C GLN A 133 12.96 7.00 3.46
N PHE A 134 12.65 8.15 4.04
CA PHE A 134 12.51 9.40 3.32
C PHE A 134 13.86 9.73 2.65
N ILE A 135 13.90 9.73 1.31
CA ILE A 135 15.00 10.32 0.55
C ILE A 135 14.54 11.74 0.20
N PRO A 136 15.12 12.80 0.82
CA PRO A 136 14.83 14.15 0.38
C PRO A 136 15.29 14.33 -1.07
N PRO A 137 14.53 15.05 -1.92
CA PRO A 137 14.99 15.37 -3.26
C PRO A 137 16.31 16.13 -3.17
N ALA A 138 17.27 15.78 -4.02
CA ALA A 138 18.54 16.49 -4.09
C ALA A 138 18.29 17.97 -4.42
N ALA A 139 19.01 18.87 -3.76
CA ALA A 139 18.86 20.31 -3.97
C ALA A 139 19.08 20.66 -5.46
N GLY A 140 17.99 20.97 -6.17
CA GLY A 140 18.01 21.40 -7.57
C GLY A 140 17.35 20.47 -8.60
N SER A 141 16.80 19.30 -8.21
CA SER A 141 16.03 18.44 -9.13
C SER A 141 14.54 18.80 -9.15
N THR A 142 13.94 18.86 -10.34
CA THR A 142 12.47 18.86 -10.50
C THR A 142 11.98 17.41 -10.42
N LEU A 143 10.98 17.16 -9.57
CA LEU A 143 10.49 15.82 -9.19
C LEU A 143 10.05 14.91 -10.35
N VAL A 144 9.79 15.47 -11.54
CA VAL A 144 9.44 14.69 -12.73
C VAL A 144 10.54 13.70 -13.16
N GLU A 145 11.80 13.93 -12.81
CA GLU A 145 12.90 12.98 -13.13
C GLU A 145 13.17 11.94 -12.03
N GLU A 146 12.77 12.17 -10.77
CA GLU A 146 13.04 11.23 -9.65
C GLU A 146 11.91 10.22 -9.39
N VAL A 147 10.68 10.52 -9.82
CA VAL A 147 9.50 9.69 -9.52
C VAL A 147 9.49 8.34 -10.29
N THR A 148 10.30 8.20 -11.34
CA THR A 148 10.35 6.97 -12.15
C THR A 148 11.01 5.77 -11.45
N LEU A 149 11.67 5.94 -10.29
CA LEU A 149 12.58 4.90 -9.76
C LEU A 149 12.19 4.18 -8.46
N LEU A 150 11.06 4.49 -7.81
CA LEU A 150 10.77 3.92 -6.49
C LEU A 150 9.32 3.42 -6.35
N ILE A 151 8.94 2.43 -7.16
CA ILE A 151 8.19 1.32 -6.59
C ILE A 151 9.28 0.33 -6.14
N VAL A 152 9.85 0.53 -4.95
CA VAL A 152 10.80 -0.43 -4.39
C VAL A 152 10.07 -1.76 -4.28
N PRO A 153 10.46 -2.81 -5.04
CA PRO A 153 9.94 -4.13 -4.76
C PRO A 153 10.41 -4.47 -3.36
N CYS A 154 9.47 -4.77 -2.47
CA CYS A 154 9.71 -5.37 -1.17
C CYS A 154 10.25 -6.79 -1.40
N THR A 155 11.48 -6.89 -1.87
CA THR A 155 12.24 -8.12 -2.00
C THR A 155 13.67 -7.77 -1.64
N GLN A 156 14.03 -7.95 -0.36
CA GLN A 156 15.28 -8.60 0.03
C GLN A 156 15.14 -9.21 1.43
N HIS A 157 15.17 -10.55 1.43
CA HIS A 157 15.84 -11.46 2.36
C HIS A 157 15.82 -11.16 3.87
N HIS A 158 15.14 -12.04 4.62
CA HIS A 158 15.82 -13.10 5.37
C HIS A 158 14.87 -14.27 5.69
#